data_AF-A0A9D4CZI3-F1
#
_entry.id   AF-A0A9D4CZI3-F1
#
_cell.length_a   1.000
_cell.length_b   1.000
_cell.length_c   1.000
_cell.angle_alpha   90.00
_cell.angle_beta   90.00
_cell.angle_gamma   90.00
#
_symmetry.space_group_name_H-M   'P 1'
#
loop_
_entity.id
_entity.type
_entity.pdbx_description
1 polymer ?
#
loop_
_entity_poly.entity_id
_entity_poly.type
_entity_poly.pdbx_seq_one_letter_code
_entity_poly.pdbx_strand_id
1 'polypeptide(L)' 'MLIMLAKDVGYPTEYVERAFAVVFQCVPDRMENIWTYRSKAYRTVFTDEQSPAPEVRWDESMDDDKLVKQYTD' A
#
# COMPACT_ATOMS: atom_id res chain seq x y z
N MET A 1 2.62 -10.66 -17.76
CA MET A 1 4.05 -10.47 -18.05
C MET A 1 4.91 -10.48 -16.78
N LEU A 2 4.68 -9.59 -15.80
CA LEU A 2 5.50 -9.54 -14.57
C LEU A 2 5.46 -10.82 -13.71
N ILE A 3 4.29 -11.42 -13.51
CA ILE A 3 4.15 -12.71 -12.79
C ILE A 3 4.89 -13.84 -13.52
N MET A 4 4.85 -13.85 -14.86
CA MET A 4 5.56 -14.86 -15.66
C MET A 4 7.07 -14.69 -15.53
N LEU A 5 7.58 -13.46 -15.59
CA LEU A 5 9.01 -13.17 -15.39
C LEU A 5 9.48 -13.55 -13.99
N ALA A 6 8.69 -13.26 -12.95
CA ALA A 6 8.99 -13.66 -11.58
C ALA A 6 9.09 -15.18 -11.46
N LYS A 7 8.16 -15.91 -12.09
CA LYS A 7 8.21 -17.38 -12.15
C LYS A 7 9.47 -17.89 -12.84
N ASP A 8 9.85 -17.28 -13.96
CA ASP A 8 11.00 -17.72 -14.77
C ASP A 8 12.35 -17.58 -14.02
N VAL A 9 12.46 -16.61 -13.11
CA VAL A 9 13.66 -16.40 -12.28
C VAL A 9 13.55 -17.00 -10.88
N GLY A 10 12.50 -17.78 -10.60
CA GLY A 10 12.28 -18.41 -9.29
C GLY A 10 11.93 -17.42 -8.16
N TYR A 11 11.48 -16.22 -8.49
CA TYR A 11 11.01 -15.23 -7.51
C TYR A 11 9.60 -15.60 -7.01
N PRO A 12 9.28 -15.40 -5.71
CA PRO A 12 7.96 -15.71 -5.17
C PRO A 12 6.85 -14.90 -5.85
N THR A 13 6.03 -15.57 -6.68
CA THR A 13 5.00 -14.92 -7.49
C THR A 13 3.86 -14.35 -6.64
N GLU A 14 3.63 -14.91 -5.46
CA GLU A 14 2.64 -14.44 -4.49
C GLU A 14 2.84 -12.96 -4.11
N TYR A 15 4.07 -12.48 -3.99
CA TYR A 15 4.35 -11.07 -3.69
C TYR A 15 3.98 -10.17 -4.86
N VAL A 16 4.18 -10.64 -6.08
CA VAL A 16 3.81 -9.92 -7.30
C VAL A 16 2.28 -9.85 -7.42
N GLU A 17 1.59 -10.95 -7.16
CA GLU A 17 0.12 -11.02 -7.16
C GLU A 17 -0.50 -10.10 -6.10
N ARG A 18 0.03 -10.13 -4.87
CA ARG A 18 -0.41 -9.23 -3.79
C ARG A 18 -0.16 -7.77 -4.13
N ALA A 19 1.00 -7.43 -4.72
CA ALA A 19 1.28 -6.08 -5.16
C ALA A 19 0.27 -5.59 -6.21
N PHE A 20 -0.11 -6.44 -7.17
CA PHE A 20 -1.17 -6.11 -8.12
C PHE A 20 -2.53 -5.90 -7.44
N ALA A 21 -2.89 -6.74 -6.47
CA ALA A 21 -4.13 -6.57 -5.71
C ALA A 21 -4.20 -5.20 -5.01
N VAL A 22 -3.10 -4.75 -4.40
CA VAL A 22 -3.01 -3.42 -3.78
C VAL A 22 -3.18 -2.31 -4.83
N VAL A 23 -2.52 -2.41 -5.98
CA VAL A 23 -2.64 -1.42 -7.07
C VAL A 23 -4.08 -1.35 -7.58
N PHE A 24 -4.76 -2.49 -7.72
CA PHE A 24 -6.16 -2.55 -8.16
C PHE A 24 -7.15 -2.00 -7.13
N GLN A 25 -6.76 -1.82 -5.86
CA GLN A 25 -7.55 -1.10 -4.86
C GLN A 25 -7.20 0.39 -4.85
N CYS A 26 -5.91 0.71 -4.84
CA CYS A 26 -5.40 2.08 -4.73
C CYS A 26 -5.78 2.97 -5.92
N VAL A 27 -5.76 2.44 -7.15
CA VAL A 27 -6.12 3.22 -8.35
C VAL A 27 -7.59 3.67 -8.30
N PRO A 28 -8.58 2.78 -8.05
CA PRO A 28 -9.95 3.21 -7.80
C PRO A 28 -10.13 4.17 -6.64
N ASP A 29 -9.49 3.95 -5.48
CA ASP A 29 -9.59 4.87 -4.33
C ASP A 29 -9.13 6.28 -4.69
N ARG A 30 -8.05 6.38 -5.49
CA ARG A 30 -7.54 7.65 -6.00
C ARG A 30 -8.54 8.35 -6.92
N MET A 31 -9.28 7.60 -7.72
CA MET A 31 -10.31 8.13 -8.62
C MET A 31 -11.59 8.49 -7.88
N GLU A 32 -11.93 7.76 -6.82
CA GLU A 32 -13.05 8.07 -5.92
C GLU A 32 -12.82 9.41 -5.21
N ASN A 33 -11.65 9.58 -4.57
CA ASN A 33 -11.29 10.85 -3.96
C ASN A 33 -9.76 11.06 -3.89
N ILE A 34 -9.27 11.89 -4.81
CA ILE A 34 -7.86 12.25 -4.93
C ILE A 34 -7.27 12.92 -3.68
N TRP A 35 -8.11 13.53 -2.83
CA TRP A 35 -7.67 14.23 -1.62
C TRP A 35 -7.54 13.31 -0.41
N THR A 36 -8.32 12.22 -0.35
CA THR A 36 -8.42 11.37 0.85
C THR A 36 -7.92 9.94 0.64
N TYR A 37 -7.56 9.53 -0.58
CA TYR A 37 -7.12 8.14 -0.84
C TYR A 37 -5.92 7.70 0.01
N ARG A 38 -5.07 8.64 0.43
CA ARG A 38 -3.92 8.37 1.31
C ARG A 38 -4.29 8.00 2.74
N SER A 39 -5.53 8.23 3.16
CA SER A 39 -6.03 7.81 4.47
C SER A 39 -6.59 6.37 4.47
N LYS A 40 -6.57 5.69 3.31
CA LYS A 40 -6.91 4.26 3.20
C LYS A 40 -5.70 3.42 3.62
N ALA A 41 -5.95 2.27 4.24
CA ALA A 41 -4.93 1.29 4.54
C ALA A 41 -5.06 0.09 3.60
N TYR A 42 -3.92 -0.47 3.19
CA TYR A 42 -3.85 -1.63 2.31
C TYR A 42 -3.17 -2.81 3.01
N ARG A 43 -3.39 -4.01 2.48
CA ARG A 43 -2.67 -5.21 2.92
C ARG A 43 -1.20 -5.14 2.51
N THR A 44 -0.31 -5.56 3.39
CA THR A 44 1.12 -5.63 3.10
C THR A 44 1.41 -6.78 2.13
N VAL A 45 2.37 -6.58 1.25
CA VAL A 45 2.75 -7.61 0.26
C VAL A 45 3.41 -8.81 0.94
N PHE A 46 4.21 -8.57 1.98
CA PHE A 46 5.04 -9.59 2.61
C PHE A 46 4.31 -10.37 3.70
N THR A 47 3.56 -9.69 4.59
CA THR A 47 2.88 -10.35 5.72
C THR A 47 1.41 -10.65 5.44
N ASP A 48 0.81 -10.09 4.38
CA ASP A 48 -0.64 -10.17 4.08
C ASP A 48 -1.52 -9.66 5.23
N GLU A 49 -0.95 -8.85 6.11
CA GLU A 49 -1.66 -8.19 7.19
C GLU A 49 -2.19 -6.84 6.71
N GLN A 50 -3.34 -6.45 7.23
CA GLN A 50 -3.89 -5.12 6.99
C GLN A 50 -3.02 -4.09 7.73
N SER A 51 -2.45 -3.13 7.01
CA SER A 51 -1.75 -2.01 7.65
C SER A 51 -2.71 -1.28 8.61
N PRO A 52 -2.23 -0.78 9.77
CA PRO A 52 -3.03 0.11 10.59
C PRO A 52 -3.44 1.34 9.79
N ALA A 53 -4.63 1.86 10.07
CA ALA A 53 -5.04 3.15 9.55
C ALA A 53 -4.15 4.25 10.15
N PRO A 54 -3.79 5.28 9.39
CA PRO A 54 -3.04 6.41 9.93
C PRO A 54 -3.84 7.11 11.02
N GLU A 55 -3.16 7.53 12.08
CA GLU A 55 -3.79 8.19 13.24
C GLU A 55 -4.32 9.59 12.89
N VAL A 56 -3.63 10.25 11.96
CA VAL A 56 -3.95 11.60 11.50
C VAL A 56 -4.37 11.52 10.03
N ARG A 57 -5.45 12.22 9.68
CA ARG A 57 -5.89 12.27 8.28
C ARG A 57 -4.86 13.00 7.42
N TRP A 58 -4.84 12.67 6.14
CA TRP A 58 -3.88 13.25 5.19
C TRP A 58 -3.98 14.79 5.11
N ASP A 59 -5.20 15.33 5.17
CA ASP A 59 -5.48 16.76 5.11
C ASP A 59 -5.11 17.53 6.39
N GLU A 60 -4.87 16.81 7.50
CA GLU A 60 -4.53 17.38 8.81
C GLU A 60 -3.05 17.16 9.16
N SER A 61 -2.40 16.21 8.48
CA SER A 61 -1.01 15.86 8.71
C SER A 61 -0.05 16.79 7.97
N MET A 62 0.14 17.98 8.52
CA MET A 62 1.08 18.99 8.00
C MET A 62 2.54 18.79 8.47
N ASP A 63 2.79 17.80 9.34
CA ASP A 63 4.09 17.48 9.94
C ASP A 63 4.56 16.09 9.47
N ASP A 64 5.40 16.09 8.43
CA ASP A 64 5.89 14.87 7.78
C ASP A 64 6.81 14.03 8.69
N ASP A 65 7.50 14.67 9.65
CA ASP A 65 8.43 13.99 10.56
C ASP A 65 7.70 13.09 11.57
N LYS A 66 6.46 13.44 11.93
CA LYS A 66 5.61 12.59 12.80
C LYS A 66 5.06 11.37 12.08
N LEU A 67 4.79 11.46 10.78
CA LEU A 67 4.29 10.34 9.98
C LEU A 67 5.31 9.21 9.85
N VAL A 68 6.61 9.54 9.74
CA VAL A 68 7.68 8.54 9.57
C VAL A 68 7.87 7.72 10.84
N LYS A 69 7.81 8.35 12.03
CA LYS A 69 8.04 7.67 13.31
C LYS A 69 6.99 6.61 13.64
N GLN A 70 5.75 6.79 13.20
CA GLN A 70 4.65 5.84 13.45
C GLN A 70 4.92 4.43 12.88
N TYR A 71 5.79 4.30 11.89
CA TYR A 71 6.04 3.04 11.17
C TYR A 71 7.48 2.51 11.32
N THR A 72 8.31 3.14 12.16
CA THR A 72 9.74 2.77 12.34
C THR A 72 10.12 2.28 13.73
N ASP A 73 9.18 2.24 14.68
CA ASP A 73 9.39 1.72 16.04
C ASP A 73 9.02 0.23 16.17
#